data_AF-A0A842K5C4-F1
#
_entry.id   AF-A0A842K5C4-F1
#
_cell.length_a   1.000
_cell.length_b   1.000
_cell.length_c   1.000
_cell.angle_alpha   90.00
_cell.angle_beta   90.00
_cell.angle_gamma   90.00
#
_symmetry.space_group_name_H-M   'P 1'
#
loop_
_entity.id
_entity.type
_entity.pdbx_description
1 polymer ?
#
loop_
_entity_poly.entity_id
_entity_poly.type
_entity_poly.pdbx_seq_one_letter_code
_entity_poly.pdbx_strand_id
1 'polypeptide(L)'
;MELSQPFEWRGRSVAWDRFGVCRVNCSPISSVDGRGPGRVLPQIAGVDERYTDEIQGRHASIDVPVTVVWGRDDAWIPVDHAEELARLIPGAAFEIIDDAGHRIQFDAPVALATAPHRWLTARSTRR
;
A
#
# COMPACT_ATOMS: atom_id res chain seq x y z
N MET A 1 -9.23 27.27 4.08
CA MET A 1 -8.80 25.93 3.65
C MET A 1 -8.36 26.07 2.22
N GLU A 2 -7.08 26.32 2.00
CA GLU A 2 -6.53 26.74 0.69
C GLU A 2 -5.67 25.60 0.15
N LEU A 3 -6.04 25.08 -1.01
CA LEU A 3 -5.35 24.01 -1.73
C LEU A 3 -4.14 24.60 -2.47
N SER A 4 -3.11 23.80 -2.73
CA SER A 4 -2.10 24.17 -3.73
C SER A 4 -2.75 24.31 -5.11
N GLN A 5 -2.12 25.11 -5.98
CA GLN A 5 -2.60 25.31 -7.36
C GLN A 5 -2.76 23.95 -8.05
N PRO A 6 -3.97 23.61 -8.54
CA PRO A 6 -4.21 22.32 -9.17
C PRO A 6 -3.41 22.19 -10.47
N PHE A 7 -3.00 20.96 -10.80
CA PHE A 7 -2.45 20.64 -12.11
C PHE A 7 -3.19 19.48 -12.77
N GLU A 8 -3.19 19.47 -14.10
CA GLU A 8 -3.92 18.49 -14.90
C GLU A 8 -3.05 17.26 -15.19
N TRP A 9 -3.60 16.08 -14.92
CA TRP A 9 -2.98 14.79 -15.24
C TRP A 9 -4.02 13.80 -15.78
N ARG A 10 -3.85 13.38 -17.04
CA ARG A 10 -4.78 12.49 -17.77
C ARG A 10 -6.26 12.93 -17.67
N GLY A 11 -6.52 14.23 -17.81
CA GLY A 11 -7.87 14.81 -17.77
C GLY A 11 -8.49 14.87 -16.37
N ARG A 12 -7.67 14.78 -15.31
CA ARG A 12 -8.08 14.90 -13.91
C ARG A 12 -7.24 15.98 -13.22
N SER A 13 -7.91 16.83 -12.45
CA SER A 13 -7.28 17.87 -11.64
C SER A 13 -6.77 17.31 -10.31
N VAL A 14 -5.47 17.42 -10.08
CA VAL A 14 -4.79 16.99 -8.86
C VAL A 14 -4.43 18.21 -8.03
N ALA A 15 -4.85 18.24 -6.76
CA ALA A 15 -4.50 19.29 -5.81
C ALA A 15 -4.17 18.68 -4.44
N TRP A 16 -3.21 19.29 -3.75
CA TRP A 16 -2.77 18.90 -2.43
C TRP A 16 -3.31 19.93 -1.45
N ASP A 17 -3.86 19.51 -0.32
CA ASP A 17 -4.07 20.48 0.76
C ASP A 17 -2.74 20.80 1.47
N ARG A 18 -2.82 21.79 2.35
CA ARG A 18 -1.74 22.27 3.22
C ARG A 18 -1.02 21.12 3.98
N PHE A 19 -1.53 19.89 4.00
CA PHE A 19 -0.96 18.75 4.72
C PHE A 19 -0.46 17.61 3.81
N GLY A 20 -0.36 17.81 2.49
CA GLY A 20 0.29 16.85 1.58
C GLY A 20 -0.55 15.61 1.26
N VAL A 21 -1.87 15.72 1.38
CA VAL A 21 -2.82 14.66 1.00
C VAL A 21 -2.92 14.57 -0.54
N CYS A 22 -2.61 13.42 -1.12
CA CYS A 22 -2.92 13.13 -2.53
C CYS A 22 -4.42 12.83 -2.63
N ARG A 23 -5.21 13.72 -3.23
CA ARG A 23 -6.63 13.45 -3.43
C ARG A 23 -6.90 12.74 -4.76
N VAL A 24 -6.37 11.52 -4.89
CA VAL A 24 -7.16 10.35 -5.30
C VAL A 24 -6.93 9.29 -4.22
N ASN A 25 -7.73 9.39 -3.16
CA ASN A 25 -7.86 8.47 -2.02
C ASN A 25 -6.56 7.82 -1.46
N CYS A 26 -5.53 8.62 -1.14
CA CYS A 26 -4.43 8.19 -0.27
C CYS A 26 -4.29 9.18 0.91
N SER A 27 -4.52 8.70 2.13
CA SER A 27 -4.33 9.48 3.36
C SER A 27 -2.84 9.60 3.72
N PRO A 28 -2.41 10.75 4.28
CA PRO A 28 -1.00 11.06 4.46
C PRO A 28 -0.42 10.40 5.71
N ILE A 29 0.85 10.04 5.59
CA ILE A 29 1.73 9.61 6.69
C ILE A 29 1.84 10.77 7.69
N SER A 30 1.13 10.71 8.82
CA SER A 30 1.38 11.62 9.93
C SER A 30 2.67 11.20 10.63
N SER A 31 3.76 11.95 10.42
CA SER A 31 4.89 11.94 11.36
C SER A 31 4.99 13.30 12.04
N VAL A 32 5.02 13.19 13.36
CA VAL A 32 5.31 14.21 14.38
C VAL A 32 6.47 15.13 13.96
N ASP A 33 6.20 16.43 14.09
CA ASP A 33 7.09 17.59 14.18
C ASP A 33 8.13 17.84 13.08
N GLY A 34 7.91 18.91 12.31
CA GLY A 34 8.98 19.44 11.45
C GLY A 34 8.69 20.58 10.46
N ARG A 35 7.64 21.38 10.65
CA ARG A 35 7.51 22.74 10.08
C ARG A 35 7.36 22.86 8.55
N GLY A 36 6.10 22.82 8.09
CA GLY A 36 5.68 23.49 6.85
C GLY A 36 4.70 22.68 6.00
N PRO A 37 3.65 23.31 5.46
CA PRO A 37 2.71 22.62 4.59
C PRO A 37 3.27 22.35 3.19
N GLY A 38 3.17 21.11 2.71
CA GLY A 38 3.52 20.75 1.34
C GLY A 38 4.94 20.23 1.11
N ARG A 39 5.67 19.83 2.16
CA ARG A 39 6.96 19.14 1.97
C ARG A 39 6.72 17.63 1.79
N VAL A 40 6.66 17.21 0.54
CA VAL A 40 6.83 15.80 0.17
C VAL A 40 8.19 15.35 0.72
N LEU A 41 8.22 14.25 1.46
CA LEU A 41 9.47 13.70 1.95
C LEU A 41 10.32 13.32 0.72
N PRO A 42 11.60 13.76 0.62
CA PRO A 42 12.45 13.44 -0.53
C PRO A 42 12.49 11.95 -0.89
N GLN A 43 12.30 11.08 0.11
CA GLN A 43 12.25 9.64 -0.02
C GLN A 43 11.11 9.13 -0.92
N ILE A 44 10.01 9.88 -1.04
CA ILE A 44 8.84 9.49 -1.87
C ILE A 44 8.68 10.38 -3.11
N ALA A 45 9.56 11.35 -3.33
CA ALA A 45 9.49 12.29 -4.46
C ALA A 45 9.68 11.62 -5.83
N GLY A 46 10.24 10.40 -5.86
CA GLY A 46 10.41 9.60 -7.08
C GLY A 46 9.33 8.54 -7.29
N VAL A 47 8.31 8.48 -6.43
CA VAL A 47 7.21 7.51 -6.59
C VAL A 47 6.32 7.97 -7.73
N ASP A 48 6.26 7.17 -8.80
CA ASP A 48 5.47 7.41 -10.00
C ASP A 48 4.72 6.12 -10.35
N GLU A 49 3.39 6.24 -10.51
CA GLU A 49 2.49 5.11 -10.80
C GLU A 49 2.86 4.37 -12.10
N ARG A 50 3.50 5.06 -13.05
CA ARG A 50 3.95 4.45 -14.32
C ARG A 50 4.84 3.23 -14.11
N TYR A 51 5.67 3.24 -13.06
CA TYR A 51 6.54 2.09 -12.77
C TYR A 51 5.75 0.88 -12.27
N THR A 52 4.62 1.10 -11.60
CA THR A 52 3.69 0.03 -11.21
C THR A 52 2.94 -0.49 -12.43
N ASP A 53 2.41 0.40 -13.28
CA ASP A 53 1.71 0.05 -14.51
C ASP A 53 2.56 -0.87 -15.42
N GLU A 54 3.84 -0.52 -15.59
CA GLU A 54 4.80 -1.27 -16.42
C GLU A 54 5.00 -2.72 -15.95
N ILE A 55 4.87 -3.00 -14.65
CA ILE A 55 5.11 -4.33 -14.08
C ILE A 55 3.84 -5.09 -13.73
N GLN A 56 2.69 -4.42 -13.57
CA GLN A 56 1.46 -5.03 -13.08
C GLN A 56 0.97 -6.19 -13.96
N GLY A 57 1.12 -6.08 -15.28
CA GLY A 57 0.78 -7.16 -16.21
C GLY A 57 1.60 -8.45 -16.02
N ARG A 58 2.73 -8.38 -15.30
CA ARG A 58 3.61 -9.51 -15.04
C ARG A 58 3.25 -10.28 -13.76
N HIS A 59 2.29 -9.83 -12.95
CA HIS A 59 1.85 -10.57 -11.77
C HIS A 59 1.31 -11.96 -12.12
N ALA A 60 0.68 -12.10 -13.29
CA ALA A 60 0.18 -13.38 -13.80
C ALA A 60 1.29 -14.41 -14.11
N SER A 61 2.55 -13.98 -14.26
CA SER A 61 3.68 -14.88 -14.51
C SER A 61 4.36 -15.39 -13.22
N ILE A 62 3.89 -15.00 -12.04
CA ILE A 62 4.43 -15.48 -10.76
C ILE A 62 3.98 -16.94 -10.57
N ASP A 63 4.94 -17.87 -10.58
CA ASP A 63 4.73 -19.32 -10.48
C ASP A 63 5.15 -19.91 -9.13
N VAL A 64 5.66 -19.06 -8.24
CA VAL A 64 5.95 -19.42 -6.86
C VAL A 64 4.73 -19.20 -5.98
N PRO A 65 4.60 -19.94 -4.87
CA PRO A 65 3.50 -19.73 -3.95
C PRO A 65 3.57 -18.38 -3.26
N VAL A 66 2.43 -17.70 -3.17
CA VAL A 66 2.32 -16.34 -2.62
C VAL A 66 1.26 -16.27 -1.53
N THR A 67 1.48 -15.39 -0.55
CA THR A 67 0.43 -14.91 0.34
C THR A 67 0.56 -13.41 0.46
N VAL A 68 -0.53 -12.70 0.17
CA VAL A 68 -0.65 -11.26 0.34
C VAL A 68 -1.24 -11.02 1.73
N VAL A 69 -0.51 -10.27 2.57
CA VAL A 69 -0.94 -9.88 3.92
C VAL A 69 -1.09 -8.37 3.95
N TRP A 70 -2.23 -7.87 4.45
CA TRP A 70 -2.55 -6.45 4.43
C TRP A 70 -3.21 -5.98 5.73
N GLY A 71 -2.98 -4.73 6.13
CA GLY A 71 -3.66 -4.11 7.25
C GLY A 71 -5.00 -3.55 6.82
N ARG A 72 -6.09 -3.87 7.53
CA ARG A 72 -7.44 -3.42 7.18
C ARG A 72 -7.54 -1.90 7.04
N ASP A 73 -6.85 -1.19 7.90
CA ASP A 73 -6.95 0.25 8.08
C ASP A 73 -5.81 1.00 7.36
N ASP A 74 -5.23 0.41 6.31
CA ASP A 74 -4.19 1.05 5.50
C ASP A 74 -4.76 2.30 4.82
N ALA A 75 -4.46 3.43 5.43
CA ALA A 75 -4.88 4.73 4.94
C ALA A 75 -4.02 5.22 3.77
N TRP A 76 -2.83 4.66 3.55
CA TRP A 76 -1.92 5.07 2.49
C TRP A 76 -2.22 4.33 1.17
N ILE A 77 -2.44 3.02 1.22
CA ILE A 77 -2.88 2.21 0.08
C ILE A 77 -4.14 1.43 0.48
N PRO A 78 -5.31 1.82 -0.04
CA PRO A 78 -6.57 1.21 0.37
C PRO A 78 -6.61 -0.30 0.09
N VAL A 79 -7.34 -1.04 0.95
CA VAL A 79 -7.36 -2.52 0.97
C VAL A 79 -7.82 -3.19 -0.32
N ASP A 80 -8.61 -2.49 -1.15
CA ASP A 80 -9.05 -2.96 -2.46
C ASP A 80 -7.88 -3.22 -3.44
N HIS A 81 -6.76 -2.52 -3.27
CA HIS A 81 -5.53 -2.76 -4.03
C HIS A 81 -4.90 -4.10 -3.65
N ALA A 82 -4.99 -4.49 -2.38
CA ALA A 82 -4.50 -5.77 -1.89
C ALA A 82 -5.35 -6.94 -2.44
N GLU A 83 -6.66 -6.74 -2.50
CA GLU A 83 -7.60 -7.68 -3.11
C GLU A 83 -7.33 -7.85 -4.61
N GLU A 84 -7.10 -6.74 -5.33
CA GLU A 84 -6.71 -6.76 -6.74
C GLU A 84 -5.37 -7.50 -6.94
N LEU A 85 -4.35 -7.18 -6.15
CA LEU A 85 -3.05 -7.85 -6.22
C LEU A 85 -3.17 -9.36 -6.01
N ALA A 86 -3.94 -9.79 -5.00
CA ALA A 86 -4.17 -11.20 -4.75
C ALA A 86 -4.91 -11.88 -5.91
N ARG A 87 -5.86 -11.19 -6.57
CA ARG A 87 -6.56 -11.70 -7.75
C ARG A 87 -5.66 -11.82 -8.98
N LEU A 88 -4.69 -10.93 -9.14
CA LEU A 88 -3.77 -10.91 -10.28
C LEU A 88 -2.68 -12.00 -10.21
N ILE A 89 -2.38 -12.53 -9.01
CA ILE A 89 -1.34 -13.56 -8.81
C ILE A 89 -1.98 -14.96 -8.74
N PRO A 90 -1.66 -15.88 -9.67
CA PRO A 90 -2.26 -17.21 -9.68
C PRO A 90 -2.00 -17.99 -8.39
N GLY A 91 -3.08 -18.42 -7.73
CA GLY A 91 -3.00 -19.23 -6.52
C GLY A 91 -2.50 -18.49 -5.28
N ALA A 92 -2.43 -17.16 -5.29
CA ALA A 92 -2.13 -16.38 -4.10
C ALA A 92 -3.21 -16.57 -3.03
N ALA A 93 -2.78 -16.77 -1.79
CA ALA A 93 -3.65 -16.60 -0.64
C ALA A 93 -3.71 -15.12 -0.24
N PHE A 94 -4.77 -14.74 0.45
CA PHE A 94 -4.99 -13.37 0.91
C PHE A 94 -5.40 -13.37 2.39
N GLU A 95 -4.78 -12.50 3.17
CA GLU A 95 -5.04 -12.34 4.60
C GLU A 95 -5.10 -10.86 4.98
N ILE A 96 -6.17 -10.47 5.68
CA ILE A 96 -6.31 -9.15 6.29
C ILE A 96 -6.01 -9.26 7.78
N ILE A 97 -5.22 -8.31 8.29
CA ILE A 97 -4.98 -8.09 9.71
C ILE A 97 -5.85 -6.91 10.14
N ASP A 98 -6.79 -7.18 11.03
CA ASP A 98 -7.63 -6.17 11.65
C ASP A 98 -6.81 -5.26 12.59
N ASP A 99 -7.31 -4.05 12.86
CA ASP A 99 -6.68 -3.05 13.74
C ASP A 99 -5.24 -2.67 13.32
N ALA A 100 -4.94 -2.70 12.02
CA ALA A 100 -3.61 -2.41 11.48
C ALA A 100 -3.67 -1.57 10.20
N GLY A 101 -2.80 -0.56 10.10
CA GLY A 101 -2.64 0.29 8.92
C GLY A 101 -1.47 -0.11 8.04
N HIS A 102 -0.91 0.85 7.30
CA HIS A 102 0.19 0.61 6.35
C HIS A 102 1.44 -0.01 6.99
N ARG A 103 1.70 0.29 8.26
CA ARG A 103 2.87 -0.21 8.99
C ARG A 103 2.45 -1.27 10.00
N ILE A 104 1.90 -2.36 9.48
CA ILE A 104 1.39 -3.50 10.25
C ILE A 104 2.39 -4.00 11.31
N GLN A 105 3.69 -3.93 11.03
CA GLN A 105 4.74 -4.35 11.98
C GLN A 105 4.78 -3.53 13.28
N PHE A 106 4.20 -2.32 13.29
CA PHE A 106 4.08 -1.50 14.49
C PHE A 106 2.69 -1.61 15.12
N ASP A 107 1.65 -1.72 14.30
CA ASP A 107 0.27 -1.75 14.79
C ASP A 107 -0.11 -3.13 15.36
N ALA A 108 0.24 -4.20 14.63
CA ALA A 108 -0.12 -5.57 14.96
C ALA A 108 1.07 -6.55 14.77
N PRO A 109 2.20 -6.36 15.49
CA PRO A 109 3.43 -7.12 15.28
C PRO A 109 3.27 -8.64 15.46
N VAL A 110 2.45 -9.07 16.43
CA VAL A 110 2.24 -10.51 16.70
C VAL A 110 1.40 -11.16 15.60
N ALA A 111 0.33 -10.49 15.15
CA ALA A 111 -0.48 -10.98 14.05
C ALA A 111 0.34 -11.07 12.76
N LEU A 112 1.10 -10.01 12.45
CA LEU A 112 1.99 -10.00 11.29
C LEU A 112 3.07 -11.08 11.37
N ALA A 113 3.70 -11.32 12.52
CA ALA A 113 4.72 -12.37 12.65
C ALA A 113 4.12 -13.79 12.53
N THR A 114 2.87 -13.97 12.93
CA THR A 114 2.17 -15.26 12.88
C THR A 114 1.79 -15.66 11.46
N ALA A 115 1.40 -14.71 10.61
CA ALA A 115 1.02 -14.96 9.21
C ALA A 115 2.12 -15.68 8.37
N PRO A 116 3.36 -15.17 8.25
CA PRO A 116 4.41 -15.84 7.50
C PRO A 116 4.85 -17.13 8.18
N HIS A 117 4.85 -17.22 9.52
CA HIS A 117 5.15 -18.47 10.22
C HIS A 117 4.17 -19.58 9.84
N ARG A 118 2.86 -19.31 9.93
CA ARG A 118 1.80 -20.25 9.54
C ARG A 118 1.92 -20.66 8.07
N TRP A 119 2.17 -19.69 7.18
CA TRP A 119 2.38 -19.97 5.77
C TRP A 119 3.57 -20.91 5.53
N LEU A 120 4.72 -20.64 6.17
CA LEU A 120 5.90 -21.48 6.07
C LEU A 120 5.62 -22.90 6.56
N THR A 121 5.05 -23.06 7.75
CA THR A 121 4.76 -24.38 8.34
C THR A 121 3.78 -25.18 7.50
N ALA A 122 2.69 -24.57 7.02
CA ALA A 122 1.70 -25.26 6.20
C ALA A 122 2.28 -25.79 4.88
N ARG A 123 3.34 -25.15 4.37
CA ARG A 123 4.06 -25.58 3.17
C ARG A 123 5.11 -26.64 3.46
N SER A 124 5.76 -26.60 4.62
CA SER A 124 6.72 -27.61 5.05
C SER A 124 6.08 -28.99 5.23
N THR A 125 4.82 -29.03 5.71
CA THR A 125 4.07 -30.27 5.94
C THR A 125 3.46 -30.85 4.65
N ARG A 126 3.43 -30.09 3.55
CA ARG A 126 2.85 -30.50 2.26
C ARG A 126 3.89 -31.15 1.33
N ARG A 127 5.01 -31.61 1.90
CA ARG A 127 6.17 -32.17 1.21
C ARG A 127 6.25 -33.68 1.40
#